data_AF-A0A7J5EA33-F1
#
_entry.id   AF-A0A7J5EA33-F1
#
_cell.length_a   1.000
_cell.length_b   1.000
_cell.length_c   1.000
_cell.angle_alpha   90.00
_cell.angle_beta   90.00
_cell.angle_gamma   90.00
#
_symmetry.space_group_name_H-M   'P 1'
#
loop_
_entity.id
_entity.type
_entity.pdbx_description
1 polymer ?
#
loop_
_entity_poly.entity_id
_entity_poly.type
_entity_poly.pdbx_seq_one_letter_code
_entity_poly.pdbx_strand_id
1 'polypeptide(L)' 'MNKIVLYFGLLVFFLSIIIFSQQDLQIHEVLLRATAIFMVITIMLSILAIAFLKAINKTSMEKDKHFNENNLIGNNSNE' A
#
# COMPACT_ATOMS: atom_id res chain seq x y z
N MET A 1 -1.34 -10.43 1.17
CA MET A 1 -1.65 -9.08 1.66
C MET A 1 -0.39 -8.50 2.28
N ASN A 2 -0.04 -7.25 2.02
CA ASN A 2 1.13 -6.65 2.63
C ASN A 2 0.90 -6.58 4.15
N LYS A 3 1.72 -7.27 4.96
CA LYS A 3 1.51 -7.39 6.42
C LYS A 3 1.44 -6.02 7.10
N ILE A 4 2.18 -5.06 6.57
CA ILE A 4 2.17 -3.69 7.07
C ILE A 4 0.81 -3.01 6.95
N VAL A 5 0.07 -3.29 5.86
CA VAL A 5 -1.25 -2.68 5.62
C VAL A 5 -2.25 -3.18 6.66
N LEU A 6 -2.19 -4.47 6.98
CA LEU A 6 -3.05 -5.06 8.00
C LEU A 6 -2.74 -4.51 9.40
N TYR A 7 -1.47 -4.45 9.80
CA TYR A 7 -1.09 -3.93 11.11
C TYR A 7 -1.40 -2.44 11.26
N PHE A 8 -1.18 -1.65 10.21
CA PHE A 8 -1.57 -0.25 10.21
C PHE A 8 -3.09 -0.07 10.31
N GLY A 9 -3.86 -0.86 9.55
CA GLY A 9 -5.31 -0.88 9.66
C GLY A 9 -5.78 -1.22 11.08
N LEU A 10 -5.23 -2.28 11.68
CA LEU A 10 -5.53 -2.69 13.05
C LEU A 10 -5.22 -1.59 14.08
N LEU A 11 -4.11 -0.87 13.91
CA LEU A 11 -3.77 0.26 14.76
C LEU A 11 -4.87 1.35 14.69
N VAL A 12 -5.29 1.72 13.48
CA VAL A 12 -6.35 2.72 13.30
C VAL A 12 -7.70 2.19 13.81
N PHE A 13 -7.97 0.90 13.68
CA PHE A 13 -9.18 0.27 14.23
C PHE A 13 -9.24 0.40 15.76
N PHE A 14 -8.18 0.02 16.47
CA PHE A 14 -8.14 0.17 17.93
C PHE A 14 -8.20 1.64 18.36
N LEU A 15 -7.53 2.53 17.63
CA LEU A 15 -7.61 3.97 17.89
C LEU A 15 -9.05 4.49 17.70
N SER A 16 -9.74 4.01 16.67
CA SER A 16 -11.14 4.36 16.41
C SER A 16 -12.06 3.87 17.53
N ILE A 17 -11.84 2.66 18.05
CA ILE A 17 -12.58 2.15 19.22
C ILE A 17 -12.37 3.08 20.43
N ILE A 18 -11.12 3.46 20.73
CA ILE A 18 -10.80 4.34 21.86
C ILE A 18 -11.49 5.70 21.71
N ILE A 19 -11.51 6.27 20.50
CA ILE A 19 -12.14 7.56 20.22
C ILE A 19 -13.66 7.48 20.34
N PHE A 20 -14.30 6.48 19.73
CA PHE A 20 -15.76 6.35 19.76
C PHE A 20 -16.29 5.89 21.11
N SER A 21 -15.50 5.14 21.87
CA SER A 21 -15.85 4.74 23.24
C SER A 21 -15.98 5.93 24.18
N GLN A 22 -15.39 7.09 23.86
CA GLN A 22 -15.52 8.31 24.67
C GLN A 22 -16.80 9.11 24.38
N GLN A 23 -17.60 8.71 23.39
CA GLN A 23 -18.75 9.49 22.91
C GLN A 23 -20.10 9.04 23.52
N ASP A 24 -20.09 8.30 24.63
CA ASP A 24 -21.30 7.71 25.26
C ASP A 24 -22.15 6.88 24.27
N LEU A 25 -21.50 6.30 23.26
CA LEU A 25 -22.15 5.43 22.29
C LEU A 25 -22.27 4.01 22.86
N GLN A 26 -23.32 3.31 22.46
CA GLN A 26 -23.44 1.89 22.79
C GLN A 26 -22.32 1.08 22.14
N ILE A 27 -21.83 0.05 22.83
CA ILE A 27 -20.67 -0.75 22.39
C ILE A 27 -20.83 -1.31 20.97
N HIS A 28 -22.05 -1.69 20.58
CA HIS A 28 -22.33 -2.22 19.25
C HIS A 28 -22.16 -1.14 18.16
N GLU A 29 -22.50 0.10 18.47
CA GLU A 29 -22.38 1.24 17.56
C GLU A 29 -20.92 1.69 17.42
N VAL A 30 -20.18 1.69 18.53
CA VAL A 30 -18.73 1.92 18.54
C VAL A 30 -18.02 0.92 17.63
N LEU A 31 -18.33 -0.36 17.76
CA LEU A 31 -17.71 -1.42 16.98
C LEU A 31 -18.04 -1.30 15.49
N LEU A 32 -19.29 -0.99 15.16
CA LEU A 32 -19.75 -0.85 13.78
C LEU A 32 -19.06 0.34 13.08
N ARG A 33 -19.00 1.50 13.75
CA ARG A 33 -18.30 2.69 13.24
C ARG A 33 -16.79 2.46 13.09
N ALA A 34 -16.15 1.86 14.09
CA ALA A 34 -14.72 1.54 14.02
C ALA A 34 -14.41 0.55 12.88
N THR A 35 -15.26 -0.45 12.67
CA THR A 35 -15.12 -1.43 11.59
C THR A 35 -15.29 -0.77 10.22
N ALA A 36 -16.24 0.16 10.08
CA ALA A 36 -16.42 0.92 8.85
C ALA A 36 -15.16 1.74 8.49
N ILE A 37 -14.61 2.46 9.47
CA ILE A 37 -13.35 3.22 9.28
C ILE A 37 -12.19 2.29 8.92
N PHE A 38 -12.06 1.16 9.62
CA PHE A 38 -11.03 0.15 9.33
C PHE A 38 -11.11 -0.35 7.90
N MET A 39 -12.30 -0.70 7.41
CA MET A 39 -12.47 -1.18 6.04
C MET A 39 -12.06 -0.12 5.02
N VAL A 40 -12.55 1.12 5.16
CA VAL A 40 -12.24 2.21 4.23
C VAL A 40 -10.73 2.47 4.17
N ILE A 41 -10.09 2.59 5.32
CA ILE A 41 -8.64 2.86 5.39
C ILE A 41 -7.85 1.69 4.83
N THR A 42 -8.19 0.45 5.18
CA THR A 42 -7.48 -0.74 4.70
C THR A 42 -7.57 -0.87 3.18
N ILE A 43 -8.73 -0.58 2.58
CA ILE A 43 -8.92 -0.57 1.13
C ILE A 43 -8.05 0.52 0.48
N MET A 44 -8.09 1.75 0.99
CA MET A 44 -7.31 2.87 0.45
C MET A 44 -5.81 2.60 0.53
N LEU A 45 -5.33 2.10 1.67
CA LEU A 45 -3.93 1.78 1.88
C LEU A 45 -3.48 0.60 1.01
N SER A 46 -4.36 -0.36 0.73
CA SER A 46 -4.08 -1.47 -0.18
C SER A 46 -3.87 -0.99 -1.61
N ILE A 47 -4.74 -0.09 -2.09
CA ILE A 47 -4.60 0.54 -3.42
C ILE A 47 -3.27 1.30 -3.50
N LEU A 48 -2.96 2.09 -2.46
CA LEU A 48 -1.72 2.86 -2.38
C LEU A 48 -0.48 1.95 -2.38
N ALA A 49 -0.51 0.85 -1.62
CA ALA A 49 0.58 -0.12 -1.58
C ALA A 49 0.83 -0.78 -2.95
N ILE A 50 -0.24 -1.12 -3.68
CA ILE A 50 -0.14 -1.66 -5.05
C ILE A 50 0.45 -0.61 -6.00
N ALA A 51 0.01 0.65 -5.90
CA ALA A 51 0.53 1.74 -6.72
C ALA A 51 2.03 1.96 -6.50
N PHE A 52 2.49 1.98 -5.25
CA PHE A 52 3.91 2.07 -4.92
C PHE A 52 4.72 0.88 -5.46
N LEU A 53 4.23 -0.34 -5.27
CA LEU A 53 4.90 -1.53 -5.80
C LEU A 53 5.05 -1.46 -7.32
N LYS A 54 3.99 -1.01 -8.02
CA LYS A 54 4.00 -0.82 -9.47
C LYS A 54 4.97 0.27 -9.92
N ALA A 55 5.05 1.38 -9.17
CA ALA A 55 6.01 2.46 -9.46
C ALA A 55 7.46 1.98 -9.33
N ILE A 56 7.78 1.28 -8.24
CA ILE A 56 9.13 0.70 -8.01
C ILE A 56 9.49 -0.29 -9.11
N ASN A 57 8.59 -1.22 -9.43
CA ASN A 57 8.84 -2.22 -10.48
C ASN A 57 9.01 -1.59 -11.85
N LYS A 58 8.26 -0.53 -12.18
CA LYS A 58 8.41 0.18 -13.45
C LYS A 58 9.79 0.85 -13.56
N THR A 59 10.25 1.52 -12.51
CA THR A 59 11.58 2.15 -12.48
C THR A 59 12.71 1.12 -12.60
N SER A 60 12.58 -0.06 -11.98
CA SER A 60 13.58 -1.12 -12.11
C SER A 60 13.64 -1.69 -13.54
N MET A 61 12.48 -2.00 -14.15
CA MET A 61 12.44 -2.55 -15.51
C MET A 61 12.91 -1.54 -16.57
N GLU A 62 12.68 -0.25 -16.37
CA GLU A 62 13.14 0.81 -17.28
C GLU A 62 14.67 0.96 -17.23
N LYS A 63 15.28 0.73 -16.06
CA LYS A 63 16.74 0.73 -15.89
C LYS A 63 17.43 -0.46 -16.56
N ASP A 64 16.82 -1.65 -16.51
CA ASP A 64 17.34 -2.85 -17.18
C ASP A 64 17.23 -2.77 -18.70
N LYS A 65 16.16 -2.14 -19.22
CA LYS A 65 15.97 -1.93 -20.65
C LYS A 65 17.05 -1.03 -21.25
N HIS A 66 17.37 0.07 -20.58
CA HIS A 66 18.40 1.02 -21.02
C HIS A 66 19.82 0.45 -20.91
N PHE A 67 20.06 -0.54 -20.05
CA PHE A 67 21.35 -1.23 -19.94
C PHE A 67 21.55 -2.26 -21.06
N ASN A 68 20.49 -2.98 -21.45
CA ASN A 68 20.56 -3.94 -22.57
C ASN A 68 20.65 -3.26 -23.93
N GLU A 69 19.97 -2.13 -24.12
CA GLU A 69 20.00 -1.38 -25.39
C GLU A 69 21.39 -0.79 -25.68
N ASN A 70 22.09 -0.25 -24.66
CA ASN A 70 23.46 0.24 -24.81
C ASN A 70 24.50 -0.88 -25.04
N ASN A 71 24.30 -2.09 -24.50
CA ASN A 71 25.24 -3.21 -24.71
C ASN A 71 25.05 -3.90 -26.07
N LEU A 72 23.87 -3.81 -26.69
CA LEU A 72 23.62 -4.33 -28.04
C LEU A 72 24.13 -3.38 -29.14
N ILE A 73 24.14 -2.08 -28.89
CA ILE A 73 24.66 -1.07 -29.84
C ILE A 73 26.21 -1.03 -29.84
N GLY A 74 26.86 -1.47 -28.76
CA GLY A 74 28.32 -1.43 -28.62
C GLY A 74 29.10 -2.60 -29.25
N ASN A 75 28.45 -3.63 -29.79
CA ASN A 75 29.13 -4.86 -30.25
C ASN A 75 29.13 -5.09 -31.77
N ASN A 76 28.68 -4.13 -32.58
CA ASN A 76 28.58 -4.27 -34.05
C ASN A 76 29.52 -3.33 -34.83
N SER A 77 30.66 -2.96 -34.27
CA SER A 77 31.70 -2.20 -34.99
C SER A 77 33.07 -2.84 -34.79
N ASN A 78 33.24 -4.07 -35.27
CA ASN A 78 34.55 -4.69 -35.55
C ASN A 78 34.34 -5.84 -36.56
N GLU A 79 34.04 -5.48 -37.81
CA GLU A 79 34.43 -6.24 -39.01
C GLU A 79 35.45 -5.41 -39.79
#